data_AF-A0A552V3G6-F1
#
_entry.id   AF-A0A552V3G6-F1
#
_cell.length_a   1.000
_cell.length_b   1.000
_cell.length_c   1.000
_cell.angle_alpha   90.00
_cell.angle_beta   90.00
_cell.angle_gamma   90.00
#
_symmetry.space_group_name_H-M   'P 1'
#
loop_
_entity.id
_entity.type
_entity.pdbx_description
1 polymer ?
#
loop_
_entity_poly.entity_id
_entity_poly.type
_entity_poly.pdbx_seq_one_letter_code
_entity_poly.pdbx_strand_id
1 'polypeptide(L)'
;MCIFNVNDINMYVLNQSYGGKITSYMQVPQNSGIDYNISLFKQDEATGDLKFVAGCDYPEMSNEIFSYISDSGVYVVAVWLKKLETSPEPYQFILMNSL
;
A
#
# COMPACT_ATOMS: atom_id res chain seq x y z
N MET A 1 -10.75 -5.17 10.25
CA MET A 1 -9.47 -5.90 10.36
C MET A 1 -9.29 -6.67 9.06
N CYS A 2 -8.37 -6.23 8.20
CA CYS A 2 -8.06 -6.92 6.96
C CYS A 2 -7.09 -8.07 7.30
N ILE A 3 -7.41 -9.29 6.92
CA ILE A 3 -6.55 -10.47 7.10
C ILE A 3 -5.72 -10.61 5.83
N PHE A 4 -4.40 -10.70 5.94
CA PHE A 4 -3.48 -10.84 4.81
C PHE A 4 -2.79 -12.20 4.96
N ASN A 5 -2.72 -13.03 3.91
CA ASN A 5 -1.95 -14.29 3.96
C ASN A 5 -0.57 -14.11 3.31
N VAL A 6 0.39 -14.98 3.67
CA VAL A 6 1.73 -15.00 3.04
C VAL A 6 1.61 -15.36 1.57
N ASN A 7 2.36 -14.66 0.72
CA ASN A 7 2.30 -14.77 -0.75
C ASN A 7 1.01 -14.25 -1.40
N ASP A 8 0.07 -13.71 -0.61
CA ASP A 8 -1.08 -13.00 -1.16
C ASP A 8 -0.74 -11.53 -1.39
N ILE A 9 -1.23 -11.01 -2.52
CA ILE A 9 -1.24 -9.59 -2.82
C ILE A 9 -2.60 -9.04 -2.41
N ASN A 10 -2.60 -8.07 -1.53
CA ASN A 10 -3.81 -7.32 -1.20
C ASN A 10 -3.80 -6.04 -2.02
N MET A 11 -4.85 -5.84 -2.82
CA MET A 11 -4.96 -4.71 -3.74
C MET A 11 -6.12 -3.81 -3.34
N TYR A 12 -5.84 -2.51 -3.26
CA TYR A 12 -6.82 -1.47 -2.99
C TYR A 12 -6.90 -0.53 -4.18
N VAL A 13 -8.07 -0.44 -4.80
CA VAL A 13 -8.31 0.43 -5.96
C VAL A 13 -8.84 1.77 -5.48
N LEU A 14 -8.23 2.85 -5.93
CA LEU A 14 -8.60 4.23 -5.66
C LEU A 14 -8.96 4.92 -6.98
N ASN A 15 -10.21 5.36 -7.10
CA ASN A 15 -10.66 6.16 -8.23
C ASN A 15 -10.62 7.64 -7.85
N GLN A 16 -9.65 8.36 -8.39
CA GLN A 16 -9.49 9.80 -8.19
C GLN A 16 -10.28 10.56 -9.25
N SER A 17 -11.35 11.23 -8.85
CA SER A 17 -12.13 12.08 -9.76
C SER A 17 -11.47 13.44 -10.02
N TYR A 18 -10.49 13.82 -9.20
CA TYR A 18 -9.77 15.09 -9.23
C TYR A 18 -8.35 14.86 -8.67
N GLY A 19 -7.47 15.86 -8.85
CA GLY A 19 -6.17 15.83 -8.19
C GLY A 19 -6.30 15.89 -6.66
N GLY A 20 -5.37 15.27 -5.95
CA GLY A 20 -5.40 15.14 -4.49
C GLY A 20 -4.10 14.52 -3.96
N LYS A 21 -4.15 13.99 -2.74
CA LYS A 21 -3.04 13.34 -2.08
C LYS A 21 -3.44 11.95 -1.61
N ILE A 22 -2.67 10.95 -2.04
CA ILE A 22 -2.75 9.57 -1.58
C ILE A 22 -1.64 9.35 -0.56
N THR A 23 -2.02 8.94 0.65
CA THR A 23 -1.06 8.62 1.70
C THR A 23 -1.32 7.23 2.24
N SER A 24 -0.28 6.44 2.36
CA SER A 24 -0.34 5.13 2.98
C SER A 24 0.42 5.13 4.28
N TYR A 25 -0.21 4.57 5.31
CA TYR A 25 0.41 4.29 6.59
C TYR A 25 0.37 2.79 6.88
N MET A 26 1.48 2.25 7.39
CA MET A 26 1.54 0.89 7.87
C MET A 26 2.36 0.86 9.16
N GLN A 27 1.69 0.54 10.27
CA GLN A 27 2.33 0.41 11.56
C GLN A 27 2.50 -1.08 11.87
N VAL A 28 3.74 -1.54 11.85
CA VAL A 28 4.13 -2.92 12.16
C VAL A 28 5.17 -2.87 13.28
N PRO A 29 4.91 -3.46 14.46
CA PRO A 29 5.87 -3.50 15.55
C PRO A 29 7.18 -4.20 15.15
N GLN A 30 8.28 -3.79 15.79
CA GLN A 30 9.54 -4.50 15.69
C GLN A 30 9.36 -5.93 16.21
N ASN A 31 9.92 -6.92 15.51
CA ASN A 31 9.76 -8.36 15.81
C ASN A 31 8.32 -8.90 15.70
N SER A 32 7.44 -8.24 14.94
CA SER A 32 6.07 -8.71 14.71
C SER A 32 5.95 -10.02 13.92
N GLY A 33 7.05 -10.51 13.33
CA GLY A 33 7.00 -11.65 12.41
C GLY A 33 6.37 -11.32 11.05
N ILE A 34 6.21 -10.04 10.72
CA ILE A 34 5.61 -9.55 9.47
C ILE A 34 6.69 -8.89 8.61
N ASP A 35 6.80 -9.32 7.35
CA ASP A 35 7.60 -8.65 6.31
C ASP A 35 6.67 -8.36 5.12
N TYR A 36 6.72 -7.13 4.61
CA TYR A 36 5.86 -6.68 3.54
C TYR A 36 6.54 -5.66 2.63
N ASN A 37 6.06 -5.62 1.39
CA ASN A 37 6.27 -4.52 0.46
C ASN A 37 4.96 -3.81 0.21
N ILE A 38 5.02 -2.52 -0.09
CA ILE A 38 3.88 -1.78 -0.57
C ILE A 38 4.25 -0.90 -1.74
N SER A 39 3.38 -0.87 -2.74
CA SER A 39 3.57 -0.10 -3.96
C SER A 39 2.27 0.55 -4.38
N LEU A 40 2.37 1.76 -4.90
CA LEU A 40 1.33 2.53 -5.56
C LEU A 40 1.61 2.51 -7.06
N PHE A 41 0.59 2.12 -7.81
CA PHE A 41 0.58 2.16 -9.27
C PHE A 41 -0.51 3.12 -9.75
N LYS A 42 -0.26 3.80 -10.87
CA LYS A 42 -1.28 4.49 -11.66
C LYS A 42 -1.62 3.64 -12.88
N GLN A 43 -2.90 3.42 -13.14
CA GLN A 43 -3.33 2.78 -14.37
C GLN A 43 -3.12 3.73 -15.56
N ASP A 44 -2.52 3.23 -16.63
CA ASP A 44 -2.52 3.88 -17.93
C ASP A 44 -3.90 3.72 -18.58
N GLU A 45 -4.58 4.82 -18.89
CA GLU A 45 -5.94 4.78 -19.43
C GLU A 45 -6.02 4.24 -20.86
N ALA A 46 -4.93 4.32 -21.63
CA ALA A 46 -4.90 3.88 -23.01
C ALA A 46 -4.60 2.36 -23.11
N THR A 47 -3.69 1.85 -22.27
CA THR A 47 -3.27 0.44 -22.34
C THR A 47 -3.87 -0.44 -21.25
N GLY A 48 -4.34 0.16 -20.15
CA GLY A 48 -4.78 -0.55 -18.96
C GLY A 48 -3.64 -1.02 -18.05
N ASP A 49 -2.38 -0.77 -18.43
CA ASP A 49 -1.20 -1.21 -17.68
C ASP A 49 -1.03 -0.43 -16.37
N LEU A 50 -0.47 -1.10 -15.35
CA LEU A 50 -0.12 -0.47 -14.08
C LEU A 50 1.31 0.09 -14.13
N LYS A 51 1.45 1.40 -13.96
CA LYS A 51 2.74 2.11 -13.91
C LYS A 51 3.09 2.42 -12.46
N PHE A 52 4.25 1.98 -12.00
CA PHE A 52 4.74 2.27 -10.65
C PHE A 52 4.94 3.79 -10.47
N VAL A 53 4.46 4.34 -9.36
CA VAL A 53 4.61 5.78 -9.06
C VAL A 53 5.22 6.05 -7.68
N ALA A 54 4.98 5.20 -6.69
CA ALA A 54 5.55 5.32 -5.36
C ALA A 54 5.54 3.96 -4.66
N GLY A 55 6.36 3.78 -3.64
CA GLY A 55 6.36 2.55 -2.84
C GLY A 55 7.52 2.54 -1.86
N CYS A 56 7.52 1.52 -1.02
CA CYS A 56 8.62 1.26 -0.12
C CYS A 56 8.84 -0.25 -0.02
N ASP A 57 10.11 -0.62 -0.16
CA ASP A 57 10.58 -1.94 0.22
C ASP A 57 10.98 -1.89 1.69
N TYR A 58 10.23 -2.61 2.51
CA TYR A 58 10.59 -2.89 3.91
C TYR A 58 10.94 -1.65 4.76
N PRO A 59 9.96 -0.80 5.09
CA PRO A 59 10.17 0.33 5.98
C PRO A 59 10.24 -0.18 7.43
N GLU A 60 11.41 -0.60 7.87
CA GLU A 60 11.64 -0.74 9.31
C GLU A 60 11.33 0.63 9.96
N MET A 61 10.30 0.67 10.80
CA MET A 61 9.90 1.79 11.66
C MET A 61 9.17 3.00 11.03
N SER A 62 8.83 3.00 9.73
CA SER A 62 8.05 4.12 9.18
C SER A 62 6.54 3.91 9.34
N ASN A 63 5.87 4.79 10.08
CA ASN A 63 4.41 4.82 10.11
C ASN A 63 3.83 5.25 8.77
N GLU A 64 4.45 6.24 8.09
CA GLU A 64 4.06 6.69 6.75
C GLU A 64 4.94 6.02 5.70
N ILE A 65 4.34 5.30 4.76
CA ILE A 65 5.10 4.52 3.79
C ILE A 65 5.34 5.29 2.50
N PHE A 66 4.32 6.01 2.05
CA PHE A 66 4.44 6.97 0.98
C PHE A 66 3.35 8.03 1.09
N SER A 67 3.63 9.18 0.47
CA SER A 67 2.72 10.29 0.30
C SER A 67 2.91 10.81 -1.14
N TYR A 68 1.87 10.73 -1.98
CA TYR A 68 1.94 11.03 -3.40
C TYR A 68 0.85 12.03 -3.80
N ILE A 69 1.22 13.08 -4.54
CA ILE A 69 0.26 14.01 -5.14
C ILE A 69 -0.25 13.37 -6.43
N SER A 70 -1.52 12.99 -6.44
CA SER A 70 -2.19 12.36 -7.57
C SER A 70 -2.95 13.38 -8.42
N ASP A 71 -3.02 13.13 -9.72
CA ASP A 71 -4.05 13.71 -10.58
C ASP A 71 -5.30 12.82 -10.58
N SER A 72 -6.31 13.17 -11.39
CA SER A 72 -7.41 12.24 -11.67
C SER A 72 -6.89 10.94 -12.31
N GLY A 73 -7.63 9.85 -12.08
CA GLY A 73 -7.37 8.54 -12.65
C GLY A 73 -7.53 7.40 -11.65
N VAL A 74 -7.22 6.18 -12.10
CA VAL A 74 -7.27 4.97 -11.28
C VAL A 74 -5.89 4.68 -10.71
N TYR A 75 -5.82 4.49 -9.40
CA TYR A 75 -4.62 4.11 -8.68
C TYR A 75 -4.83 2.78 -7.97
N VAL A 76 -3.79 1.97 -7.89
CA VAL A 76 -3.82 0.67 -7.20
C VAL A 76 -2.71 0.66 -6.15
N VAL A 77 -3.08 0.45 -4.89
CA VAL A 77 -2.13 0.15 -3.82
C VAL A 77 -2.06 -1.36 -3.67
N ALA A 78 -0.88 -1.93 -3.93
CA ALA A 78 -0.60 -3.34 -3.72
C ALA A 78 0.25 -3.51 -2.45
N VAL A 79 -0.22 -4.32 -1.52
CA VAL A 79 0.51 -4.76 -0.34
C VAL A 79 0.87 -6.24 -0.53
N TRP A 80 2.16 -6.53 -0.55
CA TRP A 80 2.68 -7.88 -0.71
C TRP A 80 3.25 -8.36 0.63
N LEU A 81 2.67 -9.40 1.22
CA LEU A 81 3.25 -10.04 2.40
C LEU A 81 4.32 -11.06 1.99
N LYS A 82 5.57 -10.77 2.35
CA LYS A 82 6.72 -11.66 2.16
C LYS A 82 6.81 -12.71 3.26
N LYS A 83 6.46 -12.35 4.49
CA LYS A 83 6.52 -13.23 5.66
C LYS A 83 5.37 -12.93 6.63
N LEU A 84 4.79 -13.98 7.19
CA LEU A 84 3.87 -13.94 8.32
C LEU A 84 4.16 -15.16 9.19
N GLU A 85 4.58 -14.94 10.43
CA GLU A 85 4.72 -16.03 11.40
C GLU A 85 3.35 -16.50 11.91
N THR A 86 3.29 -17.68 12.52
CA THR A 86 2.04 -18.34 12.98
C THR A 86 1.26 -17.55 14.02
N SER A 87 1.87 -16.55 14.68
CA SER A 87 1.25 -15.67 15.66
C SER A 87 1.86 -14.27 15.54
N PRO A 88 1.51 -13.51 14.49
CA PRO A 88 2.09 -12.21 14.26
C PRO A 88 1.54 -11.18 15.26
N GLU A 89 2.35 -10.20 15.62
CA GLU A 89 1.86 -9.07 16.42
C GLU A 89 0.83 -8.25 15.63
N PRO A 90 -0.13 -7.59 16.31
CA PRO A 90 -1.09 -6.72 15.64
C PRO A 90 -0.41 -5.62 14.82
N TYR A 91 -0.95 -5.35 13.63
CA TYR A 91 -0.51 -4.26 12.76
C TYR A 91 -1.71 -3.44 12.29
N GLN A 92 -1.43 -2.23 11.79
CA GLN A 92 -2.45 -1.34 11.26
C GLN A 92 -2.06 -0.85 9.87
N PHE A 93 -2.99 -0.98 8.92
CA PHE A 93 -2.88 -0.41 7.59
C PHE A 93 -3.94 0.66 7.42
N ILE A 94 -3.52 1.86 7.00
CA ILE A 94 -4.43 2.96 6.70
C ILE A 94 -4.06 3.50 5.32
N LEU A 95 -5.06 3.55 4.44
CA LEU A 95 -4.95 4.23 3.17
C LEU A 95 -5.86 5.46 3.20
N MET A 96 -5.25 6.63 3.04
CA MET A 96 -5.95 7.91 3.02
C MET A 96 -5.92 8.51 1.63
N ASN A 97 -7.06 9.06 1.25
CA ASN A 97 -7.19 9.92 0.10
C ASN A 97 -7.75 11.27 0.57
N SER A 98 -7.06 12.36 0.26
CA SER A 98 -7.50 13.72 0.56
C SER A 98 -7.48 14.59 -0.70
N LEU A 99 -8.47 15.47 -0.80
CA LEU A 99 -8.51 16.58 -1.76
C LEU A 99 -7.40 17.60 -1.49
#